data_AF-A0A7K4C8V8-F1
#
_entry.id   AF-A0A7K4C8V8-F1
#
_cell.length_a   1.000
_cell.length_b   1.000
_cell.length_c   1.000
_cell.angle_alpha   90.00
_cell.angle_beta   90.00
_cell.angle_gamma   90.00
#
_symmetry.space_group_name_H-M   'P 1'
#
loop_
_entity.id
_entity.type
_entity.pdbx_description
1 polymer ?
#
loop_
_entity_poly.entity_id
_entity_poly.type
_entity_poly.pdbx_seq_one_letter_code
_entity_poly.pdbx_strand_id
1 'polypeptide(L)'
;MKQVQTQAPQTRTLLDSSNEFYQDLLGYKPEQTSLQLVPNSKWFSFTQTRGLNPNSSGIYLPRNQTAVIQEGNPLSLFHEYFGHGLYCEQSLKGRKLVDLEKRLLEEEKQEFYSGRFTLEDVQRFRQENQTFQKLNEFRRQNLLQYETFAIWTEYLLSGEHGLKDLFGKKYDSLQGQEKEAVDSVIGFSEQYGNLATFYAQGMTRKTTPERVKRLLKDVYKDKLQDVRFALLYGSKKEFSDIDVFMVGKNPQESHSNFLDVKMQSSRDLRKGIKNFDVRTITPLINGEFIFGDKNYFEKSREQILSQQISEEAIKHNLKWSSRMQRLKSENSEDDFLRNKFQRYSQTYLANALALKDGKKLFTKEELFSYSQQEKFI
;
A
#
# COMPACT_ATOMS: atom_id res chain seq x y z
N MET A 1 -9.73 -35.58 -8.94
CA MET A 1 -10.87 -35.62 -7.99
C MET A 1 -10.64 -34.54 -6.93
N LYS A 2 -11.48 -33.49 -6.92
CA LYS A 2 -11.41 -32.42 -5.91
C LYS A 2 -11.91 -33.00 -4.57
N GLN A 3 -11.02 -33.25 -3.62
CA GLN A 3 -11.42 -33.48 -2.23
C GLN A 3 -11.91 -32.15 -1.67
N VAL A 4 -13.22 -31.96 -1.67
CA VAL A 4 -13.87 -30.92 -0.88
C VAL A 4 -13.81 -31.41 0.57
N GLN A 5 -12.76 -31.03 1.29
CA GLN A 5 -12.73 -31.16 2.74
C GLN A 5 -13.85 -30.28 3.30
N THR A 6 -14.87 -30.90 3.87
CA THR A 6 -15.89 -30.26 4.69
C THR A 6 -15.20 -29.60 5.89
N GLN A 7 -14.97 -28.29 5.80
CA GLN A 7 -14.42 -27.48 6.88
C GLN A 7 -15.38 -27.49 8.08
N ALA A 8 -14.86 -27.56 9.31
CA ALA A 8 -15.66 -27.40 10.53
C ALA A 8 -16.51 -26.11 10.45
N PRO A 9 -17.79 -26.11 10.88
CA PRO A 9 -18.71 -24.99 10.68
C PRO A 9 -18.17 -23.65 11.18
N GLN A 10 -17.46 -23.64 12.31
CA GLN A 10 -16.88 -22.43 12.90
C GLN A 10 -15.72 -21.85 12.08
N THR A 11 -14.81 -22.69 11.57
CA THR A 11 -13.68 -22.23 10.76
C THR A 11 -14.15 -21.63 9.43
N ARG A 12 -15.16 -22.23 8.81
CA ARG A 12 -15.74 -21.71 7.57
C ARG A 12 -16.41 -20.36 7.79
N THR A 13 -17.21 -20.22 8.85
CA THR A 13 -17.84 -18.93 9.19
C THR A 13 -16.78 -17.85 9.39
N LEU A 14 -15.73 -18.12 10.18
CA LEU A 14 -14.64 -17.16 10.41
C LEU A 14 -13.88 -16.79 9.13
N LEU A 15 -13.65 -17.76 8.24
CA LEU A 15 -13.01 -17.53 6.95
C LEU A 15 -13.87 -16.60 6.08
N ASP A 16 -15.17 -16.89 5.95
CA ASP A 16 -16.09 -16.14 5.10
C ASP A 16 -16.29 -14.69 5.63
N SER A 17 -16.53 -14.53 6.94
CA SER A 17 -16.69 -13.21 7.56
C SER A 17 -15.40 -12.38 7.52
N SER A 18 -14.23 -13.00 7.74
CA SER A 18 -12.94 -12.29 7.65
C SER A 18 -12.63 -11.87 6.21
N ASN A 19 -13.00 -12.70 5.23
CA ASN A 19 -12.91 -12.36 3.82
C ASN A 19 -13.78 -11.15 3.45
N GLU A 20 -15.00 -11.08 3.97
CA GLU A 20 -15.89 -9.92 3.79
C GLU A 20 -15.32 -8.66 4.45
N PHE A 21 -14.81 -8.78 5.68
CA PHE A 21 -14.13 -7.70 6.38
C PHE A 21 -12.99 -7.10 5.55
N TYR A 22 -12.09 -7.93 5.01
CA TYR A 22 -10.99 -7.43 4.16
C TYR A 22 -11.48 -6.86 2.83
N GLN A 23 -12.50 -7.46 2.23
CA GLN A 23 -13.06 -6.95 0.99
C GLN A 23 -13.66 -5.54 1.18
N ASP A 24 -14.32 -5.26 2.31
CA ASP A 24 -14.82 -3.92 2.63
C ASP A 24 -13.69 -2.94 2.99
N LEU A 25 -12.74 -3.38 3.82
CA LEU A 25 -11.65 -2.53 4.31
C LEU A 25 -10.63 -2.19 3.21
N LEU A 26 -10.12 -3.21 2.53
CA LEU A 26 -9.00 -3.13 1.59
C LEU A 26 -9.44 -3.16 0.12
N GLY A 27 -10.63 -3.67 -0.17
CA GLY A 27 -11.09 -3.91 -1.54
C GLY A 27 -10.57 -5.20 -2.16
N TYR A 28 -9.95 -6.06 -1.37
CA TYR A 28 -9.49 -7.39 -1.76
C TYR A 28 -9.41 -8.30 -0.54
N LYS A 29 -9.28 -9.59 -0.79
CA LYS A 29 -9.06 -10.66 0.20
C LYS A 29 -7.99 -11.62 -0.34
N PRO A 30 -7.54 -12.64 0.40
CA PRO A 30 -6.70 -13.68 -0.19
C PRO A 30 -7.44 -14.36 -1.36
N GLU A 31 -6.78 -14.43 -2.52
CA GLU A 31 -7.32 -15.00 -3.75
C GLU A 31 -6.52 -16.22 -4.21
N GLN A 32 -5.20 -16.20 -3.99
CA GLN A 32 -4.28 -17.27 -4.39
C GLN A 32 -3.98 -18.24 -3.24
N THR A 33 -4.13 -17.79 -2.00
CA THR A 33 -3.84 -18.58 -0.81
C THR A 33 -4.90 -19.66 -0.63
N SER A 34 -4.43 -20.90 -0.57
CA SER A 34 -5.26 -22.05 -0.25
C SER A 34 -5.19 -22.37 1.25
N LEU A 35 -6.30 -22.88 1.80
CA LEU A 35 -6.40 -23.31 3.19
C LEU A 35 -6.47 -24.84 3.25
N GLN A 36 -5.58 -25.44 4.02
CA GLN A 36 -5.60 -26.86 4.35
C GLN A 36 -5.84 -27.03 5.85
N LEU A 37 -6.88 -27.79 6.20
CA LEU A 37 -7.17 -28.12 7.59
C LEU A 37 -6.62 -29.51 7.93
N VAL A 38 -5.92 -29.59 9.06
CA VAL A 38 -5.45 -30.85 9.62
C VAL A 38 -6.21 -31.09 10.92
N PRO A 39 -6.95 -32.22 11.06
CA PRO A 39 -7.66 -32.53 12.30
C PRO A 39 -6.71 -32.51 13.49
N ASN A 40 -7.16 -31.97 14.62
CA ASN A 40 -6.36 -31.86 15.83
C ASN A 40 -5.70 -33.21 16.22
N SER A 41 -6.44 -34.31 16.13
CA SER A 41 -5.94 -35.67 16.42
C SER A 41 -4.80 -36.14 15.52
N LYS A 42 -4.62 -35.53 14.34
CA LYS A 42 -3.57 -35.85 13.37
C LYS A 42 -2.45 -34.82 13.36
N TRP A 43 -2.59 -33.69 14.04
CA TRP A 43 -1.66 -32.57 13.95
C TRP A 43 -0.22 -32.97 14.34
N PHE A 44 -0.05 -33.62 15.48
CA PHE A 44 1.27 -34.07 15.95
C PHE A 44 1.96 -35.01 14.94
N SER A 45 1.22 -35.96 14.38
CA SER A 45 1.75 -36.87 13.35
C SER A 45 2.11 -36.12 12.06
N PHE A 46 1.30 -35.12 11.69
CA PHE A 46 1.54 -34.28 10.52
C PHE A 46 2.82 -33.45 10.69
N THR A 47 3.01 -32.80 11.85
CA THR A 47 4.22 -32.01 12.11
C THR A 47 5.46 -32.90 12.17
N GLN A 48 5.38 -34.05 12.85
CA GLN A 48 6.51 -34.97 12.99
C GLN A 48 6.96 -35.55 11.63
N THR A 49 6.02 -36.02 10.80
CA THR A 49 6.33 -36.59 9.48
C THR A 49 6.92 -35.57 8.50
N ARG A 50 6.75 -34.28 8.77
CA ARG A 50 7.23 -33.17 7.94
C ARG A 50 8.45 -32.46 8.52
N GLY A 51 8.95 -32.89 9.69
CA GLY A 51 10.07 -32.24 10.38
C GLY A 51 9.75 -30.83 10.86
N LEU A 52 8.49 -30.56 11.20
CA LEU A 52 8.00 -29.25 11.65
C LEU A 52 7.92 -29.21 13.18
N ASN A 53 7.96 -28.01 13.74
CA ASN A 53 7.81 -27.83 15.18
C ASN A 53 6.44 -28.36 15.66
N PRO A 54 6.39 -29.39 16.53
CA PRO A 54 5.13 -29.96 16.99
C PRO A 54 4.30 -29.01 17.87
N ASN A 55 4.93 -27.95 18.40
CA ASN A 55 4.26 -26.90 19.17
C ASN A 55 3.69 -25.79 18.28
N SER A 56 3.96 -25.80 16.96
CA SER A 56 3.28 -24.88 16.06
C SER A 56 1.81 -25.27 15.94
N SER A 57 0.93 -24.31 15.69
CA SER A 57 -0.50 -24.53 15.43
C SER A 57 -0.90 -24.26 13.98
N GLY A 58 0.03 -23.72 13.19
CA GLY A 58 -0.17 -23.35 11.80
C GLY A 58 1.16 -23.18 11.09
N ILE A 59 1.14 -23.32 9.76
CA ILE A 59 2.31 -23.11 8.91
C ILE A 59 1.85 -22.56 7.56
N TYR A 60 2.43 -21.44 7.17
CA TYR A 60 2.30 -20.91 5.84
C TYR A 60 3.47 -21.36 4.96
N LEU A 61 3.13 -21.84 3.77
CA LEU A 61 4.08 -22.29 2.77
C LEU A 61 4.06 -21.30 1.59
N PRO A 62 5.00 -20.34 1.51
CA PRO A 62 4.99 -19.31 0.45
C PRO A 62 5.13 -19.90 -0.95
N ARG A 63 5.84 -21.02 -1.09
CA ARG A 63 6.12 -21.69 -2.37
C ARG A 63 4.85 -22.06 -3.14
N ASN A 64 3.85 -22.58 -2.44
CA ASN A 64 2.55 -22.99 -2.99
C ASN A 64 1.40 -22.12 -2.47
N GLN A 65 1.70 -21.02 -1.76
CA GLN A 65 0.72 -20.12 -1.14
C GLN A 65 -0.36 -20.93 -0.39
N THR A 66 0.08 -21.78 0.54
CA THR A 66 -0.82 -22.66 1.29
C THR A 66 -0.66 -22.40 2.79
N ALA A 67 -1.76 -22.04 3.44
CA ALA A 67 -1.86 -22.04 4.89
C ALA A 67 -2.34 -23.41 5.36
N VAL A 68 -1.53 -24.10 6.16
CA VAL A 68 -1.90 -25.36 6.81
C VAL A 68 -2.14 -25.08 8.27
N ILE A 69 -3.36 -25.31 8.77
CA ILE A 69 -3.71 -25.00 10.16
C ILE A 69 -4.30 -26.20 10.89
N GLN A 70 -4.06 -26.23 12.19
CA GLN A 70 -4.71 -27.16 13.10
C GLN A 70 -6.20 -26.81 13.20
N GLU A 71 -7.06 -27.79 12.97
CA GLU A 71 -8.51 -27.61 13.07
C GLU A 71 -8.93 -27.20 14.48
N GLY A 72 -9.86 -26.24 14.57
CA GLY A 72 -10.34 -25.69 15.84
C GLY A 72 -9.45 -24.59 16.43
N ASN A 73 -8.38 -24.17 15.75
CA ASN A 73 -7.56 -23.02 16.17
C ASN A 73 -7.82 -21.79 15.27
N PRO A 74 -8.67 -20.84 15.70
CA PRO A 74 -8.98 -19.66 14.90
C PRO A 74 -7.80 -18.68 14.78
N LEU A 75 -6.90 -18.62 15.77
CA LEU A 75 -5.74 -17.74 15.69
C LEU A 75 -4.79 -18.19 14.57
N SER A 76 -4.59 -19.50 14.40
CA SER A 76 -3.78 -20.03 13.30
C SER A 76 -4.39 -19.70 11.93
N LEU A 77 -5.73 -19.68 11.80
CA LEU A 77 -6.37 -19.20 10.57
C LEU A 77 -6.00 -17.73 10.31
N PHE A 78 -6.09 -16.88 11.33
CA PHE A 78 -5.76 -15.47 11.20
C PHE A 78 -4.28 -15.25 10.89
N HIS A 79 -3.36 -15.95 11.55
CA HIS A 79 -1.92 -15.82 11.36
C HIS A 79 -1.47 -16.30 9.98
N GLU A 80 -1.83 -17.54 9.61
CA GLU A 80 -1.27 -18.19 8.43
C GLU A 80 -1.99 -17.77 7.14
N TYR A 81 -3.33 -17.81 7.16
CA TYR A 81 -4.13 -17.53 5.95
C TYR A 81 -4.26 -16.03 5.70
N PHE A 82 -4.64 -15.27 6.73
CA PHE A 82 -4.84 -13.82 6.58
C PHE A 82 -3.56 -13.01 6.84
N GLY A 83 -2.72 -13.41 7.78
CA GLY A 83 -1.46 -12.73 8.05
C GLY A 83 -0.45 -12.98 6.92
N HIS A 84 0.11 -14.19 6.86
CA HIS A 84 1.12 -14.51 5.85
C HIS A 84 0.57 -14.60 4.43
N GLY A 85 -0.59 -15.25 4.23
CA GLY A 85 -1.21 -15.38 2.91
C GLY A 85 -1.48 -14.03 2.24
N LEU A 86 -2.23 -13.16 2.91
CA LEU A 86 -2.53 -11.82 2.38
C LEU A 86 -1.25 -11.00 2.16
N TYR A 87 -0.31 -11.03 3.10
CA TYR A 87 0.95 -10.30 2.94
C TYR A 87 1.75 -10.78 1.72
N CYS A 88 1.83 -12.09 1.52
CA CYS A 88 2.51 -12.69 0.36
C CYS A 88 1.85 -12.35 -0.98
N GLU A 89 0.52 -12.24 -1.00
CA GLU A 89 -0.20 -11.88 -2.22
C GLU A 89 -0.19 -10.37 -2.51
N GLN A 90 -0.25 -9.53 -1.48
CA GLN A 90 -0.65 -8.13 -1.62
C GLN A 90 0.42 -7.12 -1.20
N SER A 91 1.60 -7.55 -0.72
CA SER A 91 2.74 -6.65 -0.51
C SER A 91 3.86 -6.92 -1.52
N LEU A 92 4.66 -5.88 -1.84
CA LEU A 92 5.82 -6.04 -2.74
C LEU A 92 6.86 -7.01 -2.16
N LYS A 93 7.10 -6.95 -0.85
CA LYS A 93 8.04 -7.84 -0.16
C LYS A 93 7.51 -9.28 -0.18
N GLY A 94 6.24 -9.45 0.16
CA GLY A 94 5.53 -10.72 0.11
C GLY A 94 5.60 -11.41 -1.24
N ARG A 95 5.29 -10.67 -2.31
CA ARG A 95 5.39 -11.17 -3.69
C ARG A 95 6.81 -11.61 -4.03
N LYS A 96 7.81 -10.79 -3.66
CA LYS A 96 9.23 -11.15 -3.86
C LYS A 96 9.64 -12.43 -3.13
N LEU A 97 9.12 -12.70 -1.92
CA LEU A 97 9.35 -13.97 -1.23
C LEU A 97 8.79 -15.16 -2.01
N VAL A 98 7.55 -15.04 -2.49
CA VAL A 98 6.89 -16.07 -3.30
C VAL A 98 7.66 -16.31 -4.60
N ASP A 99 8.11 -15.25 -5.27
CA ASP A 99 8.87 -15.34 -6.52
C ASP A 99 10.20 -16.07 -6.33
N LEU A 100 10.94 -15.77 -5.25
CA LEU A 100 12.18 -16.44 -4.92
C LEU A 100 11.97 -17.93 -4.61
N GLU A 101 10.91 -18.27 -3.88
CA GLU A 101 10.55 -19.66 -3.59
C GLU A 101 10.14 -20.44 -4.85
N LYS A 102 9.33 -19.85 -5.72
CA LYS A 102 8.93 -20.47 -6.99
C LYS A 102 10.13 -20.66 -7.91
N ARG A 103 11.01 -19.65 -8.01
CA ARG A 103 12.24 -19.76 -8.79
C ARG A 103 13.14 -20.89 -8.28
N LEU A 104 13.35 -20.98 -6.97
CA LEU A 104 14.15 -22.06 -6.38
C LEU A 104 13.53 -23.43 -6.69
N LEU A 105 12.21 -23.57 -6.62
CA LEU A 105 11.52 -24.81 -6.96
C LEU A 105 11.75 -25.23 -8.42
N GLU A 106 11.70 -24.28 -9.37
CA GLU A 106 11.95 -24.59 -10.77
C GLU A 106 13.41 -24.99 -11.01
N GLU A 107 14.36 -24.35 -10.33
CA GLU A 107 15.78 -24.73 -10.36
C GLU A 107 15.99 -26.14 -9.76
N GLU A 108 15.32 -26.48 -8.63
CA GLU A 108 15.34 -27.83 -8.05
C GLU A 108 14.76 -28.87 -9.02
N LYS A 109 13.64 -28.57 -9.69
CA LYS A 109 13.04 -29.50 -10.66
C LYS A 109 13.94 -29.74 -11.87
N GLN A 110 14.68 -28.73 -12.31
CA GLN A 110 15.61 -28.85 -13.42
C GLN A 110 16.83 -29.70 -13.06
N GLU A 111 17.43 -29.43 -11.89
CA GLU A 111 18.58 -30.19 -11.40
C GLU A 111 18.23 -31.67 -11.22
N PHE A 112 17.07 -31.94 -10.61
CA PHE A 112 16.67 -33.29 -10.26
C PHE A 112 15.68 -33.92 -11.26
N TYR A 113 15.62 -33.39 -12.50
CA TYR A 113 14.66 -33.81 -13.51
C TYR A 113 14.79 -35.30 -13.89
N SER A 114 16.02 -35.82 -13.92
CA SER A 114 16.37 -37.10 -14.53
C SER A 114 16.60 -38.24 -13.53
N GLY A 115 16.45 -38.02 -12.22
CA GLY A 115 16.93 -38.98 -11.24
C GLY A 115 16.11 -39.08 -9.95
N ARG A 116 16.30 -40.21 -9.26
CA ARG A 116 15.99 -40.30 -7.82
C ARG A 116 17.06 -39.49 -7.09
N PHE A 117 16.62 -38.61 -6.20
CA PHE A 117 17.50 -37.81 -5.35
C PHE A 117 17.13 -38.03 -3.89
N THR A 118 18.08 -37.79 -3.00
CA THR A 118 17.90 -37.84 -1.56
C THR A 118 17.66 -36.44 -0.99
N LEU A 119 17.30 -36.35 0.29
CA LEU A 119 17.17 -35.05 0.96
C LEU A 119 18.53 -34.35 1.06
N GLU A 120 19.60 -35.11 1.26
CA GLU A 120 20.98 -34.65 1.34
C GLU A 120 21.43 -34.02 0.02
N ASP A 121 21.02 -34.58 -1.13
CA ASP A 121 21.31 -34.01 -2.45
C ASP A 121 20.66 -32.64 -2.62
N VAL A 122 19.39 -32.51 -2.21
CA VAL A 122 18.66 -31.22 -2.23
C VAL A 122 19.32 -30.19 -1.31
N GLN A 123 19.76 -30.62 -0.13
CA GLN A 123 20.44 -29.73 0.82
C GLN A 123 21.78 -29.22 0.26
N ARG A 124 22.56 -30.10 -0.38
CA ARG A 124 23.83 -29.73 -1.03
C ARG A 124 23.60 -28.74 -2.16
N PHE A 125 22.66 -29.05 -3.06
CA PHE A 125 22.27 -28.13 -4.15
C PHE A 125 21.91 -26.75 -3.61
N ARG A 126 21.07 -26.68 -2.56
CA ARG A 126 20.65 -25.42 -1.95
C ARG A 126 21.82 -24.61 -1.40
N GLN A 127 22.79 -25.24 -0.73
CA GLN A 127 23.94 -24.52 -0.16
C GLN A 127 24.76 -23.78 -1.23
N GLU A 128 24.88 -24.37 -2.42
CA GLU A 128 25.63 -23.81 -3.56
C GLU A 128 24.77 -22.90 -4.45
N ASN A 129 23.44 -23.01 -4.37
CA ASN A 129 22.49 -22.29 -5.21
C ASN A 129 22.34 -20.80 -4.80
N GLN A 130 22.57 -19.90 -5.76
CA GLN A 130 22.47 -18.45 -5.54
C GLN A 130 21.05 -17.98 -5.19
N THR A 131 20.01 -18.59 -5.76
CA THR A 131 18.61 -18.24 -5.46
C THR A 131 18.27 -18.59 -4.01
N PHE A 132 18.73 -19.74 -3.51
CA PHE A 132 18.57 -20.13 -2.10
C PHE A 132 19.31 -19.18 -1.15
N GLN A 133 20.55 -18.80 -1.48
CA GLN A 133 21.31 -17.83 -0.69
C GLN A 133 20.59 -16.47 -0.62
N LYS A 134 20.10 -15.97 -1.77
CA LYS A 134 19.30 -14.74 -1.85
C LYS A 134 18.00 -14.86 -1.05
N LEU A 135 17.32 -16.00 -1.11
CA LEU A 135 16.10 -16.27 -0.36
C LEU A 135 16.35 -16.27 1.15
N ASN A 136 17.42 -16.93 1.61
CA ASN A 136 17.78 -16.94 3.03
C ASN A 136 18.13 -15.56 3.54
N GLU A 137 18.90 -14.79 2.78
CA GLU A 137 19.21 -13.40 3.16
C GLU A 137 17.94 -12.55 3.20
N PHE A 138 17.07 -12.67 2.19
CA PHE A 138 15.81 -11.95 2.16
C PHE A 138 14.90 -12.30 3.34
N ARG A 139 14.82 -13.58 3.72
CA ARG A 139 14.10 -14.04 4.91
C ARG A 139 14.68 -13.42 6.18
N ARG A 140 15.99 -13.52 6.39
CA ARG A 140 16.67 -12.99 7.57
C ARG A 140 16.41 -11.49 7.75
N GLN A 141 16.44 -10.73 6.66
CA GLN A 141 16.22 -9.28 6.69
C GLN A 141 14.75 -8.87 6.94
N ASN A 142 13.78 -9.75 6.71
CA ASN A 142 12.37 -9.38 6.76
C ASN A 142 11.54 -10.21 7.75
N LEU A 143 12.07 -11.29 8.35
CA LEU A 143 11.32 -12.23 9.19
C LEU A 143 10.48 -11.51 10.25
N LEU A 144 11.10 -10.59 11.02
CA LEU A 144 10.41 -9.83 12.06
C LEU A 144 9.20 -9.06 11.51
N GLN A 145 9.31 -8.44 10.32
CA GLN A 145 8.20 -7.69 9.72
C GLN A 145 7.05 -8.62 9.30
N TYR A 146 7.37 -9.79 8.73
CA TYR A 146 6.37 -10.78 8.31
C TYR A 146 5.59 -11.33 9.51
N GLU A 147 6.30 -11.70 10.58
CA GLU A 147 5.67 -12.21 11.80
C GLU A 147 4.88 -11.11 12.52
N THR A 148 5.42 -9.90 12.61
CA THR A 148 4.71 -8.77 13.23
C THR A 148 3.39 -8.49 12.51
N PHE A 149 3.38 -8.53 11.17
CA PHE A 149 2.15 -8.36 10.40
C PHE A 149 1.14 -9.48 10.66
N ALA A 150 1.59 -10.73 10.76
CA ALA A 150 0.72 -11.86 11.01
C ALA A 150 0.13 -11.83 12.42
N ILE A 151 0.93 -11.53 13.45
CA ILE A 151 0.46 -11.38 14.83
C ILE A 151 -0.50 -10.19 14.96
N TRP A 152 -0.20 -9.06 14.31
CA TRP A 152 -1.13 -7.92 14.29
C TRP A 152 -2.45 -8.28 13.59
N THR A 153 -2.40 -9.11 12.55
CA THR A 153 -3.62 -9.62 11.89
C THR A 153 -4.45 -10.50 12.84
N GLU A 154 -3.80 -11.32 13.68
CA GLU A 154 -4.50 -12.05 14.74
C GLU A 154 -5.18 -11.10 15.72
N TYR A 155 -4.48 -10.06 16.20
CA TYR A 155 -5.07 -9.04 17.08
C TYR A 155 -6.32 -8.41 16.46
N LEU A 156 -6.20 -7.99 15.20
CA LEU A 156 -7.27 -7.31 14.46
C LEU A 156 -8.52 -8.21 14.33
N LEU A 157 -8.34 -9.42 13.79
CA LEU A 157 -9.47 -10.33 13.56
C LEU A 157 -10.00 -10.94 14.86
N SER A 158 -9.17 -11.09 15.89
CA SER A 158 -9.66 -11.48 17.21
C SER A 158 -10.54 -10.41 17.83
N GLY A 159 -10.26 -9.13 17.56
CA GLY A 159 -11.15 -8.02 17.91
C GLY A 159 -12.49 -8.11 17.20
N GLU A 160 -12.46 -8.32 15.88
CA GLU A 160 -13.66 -8.39 15.03
C GLU A 160 -14.59 -9.56 15.42
N HIS A 161 -14.01 -10.71 15.76
CA HIS A 161 -14.75 -11.94 16.05
C HIS A 161 -14.98 -12.22 17.54
N GLY A 162 -14.68 -11.26 18.42
CA GLY A 162 -14.87 -11.42 19.87
C GLY A 162 -13.96 -12.45 20.53
N LEU A 163 -12.78 -12.71 19.95
CA LEU A 163 -11.76 -13.67 20.41
C LEU A 163 -10.57 -12.99 21.12
N LYS A 164 -10.73 -11.75 21.60
CA LYS A 164 -9.65 -10.98 22.24
C LYS A 164 -9.00 -11.71 23.42
N ASP A 165 -9.77 -12.43 24.24
CA ASP A 165 -9.24 -13.19 25.38
C ASP A 165 -8.31 -14.34 24.93
N LEU A 166 -8.62 -14.96 23.79
CA LEU A 166 -7.79 -16.03 23.22
C LEU A 166 -6.47 -15.45 22.72
N PHE A 167 -6.52 -14.31 22.03
CA PHE A 167 -5.32 -13.58 21.59
C PHE A 167 -4.49 -13.10 22.78
N GLY A 168 -5.12 -12.53 23.82
CA GLY A 168 -4.44 -12.01 25.02
C GLY A 168 -3.50 -13.03 25.66
N LYS A 169 -3.96 -14.28 25.82
CA LYS A 169 -3.14 -15.38 26.35
C LYS A 169 -1.90 -15.66 25.51
N LYS A 170 -2.02 -15.62 24.17
CA LYS A 170 -0.88 -15.77 23.25
C LYS A 170 0.05 -14.56 23.35
N TYR A 171 -0.51 -13.37 23.33
CA TYR A 171 0.21 -12.11 23.38
C TYR A 171 1.03 -11.93 24.68
N ASP A 172 0.51 -12.38 25.82
CA ASP A 172 1.22 -12.36 27.11
C ASP A 172 2.49 -13.23 27.10
N SER A 173 2.57 -14.22 26.22
CA SER A 173 3.75 -15.06 26.05
C SER A 173 4.84 -14.44 25.16
N LEU A 174 4.54 -13.37 24.42
CA LEU A 174 5.52 -12.66 23.60
C LEU A 174 6.54 -11.94 24.47
N GLN A 175 7.81 -11.92 24.04
CA GLN A 175 8.90 -11.30 24.78
C GLN A 175 9.85 -10.53 23.85
N GLY A 176 10.59 -9.58 24.42
CA GLY A 176 11.65 -8.84 23.73
C GLY A 176 11.18 -8.10 22.48
N GLN A 177 11.99 -8.17 21.43
CA GLN A 177 11.81 -7.39 20.18
C GLN A 177 10.50 -7.70 19.46
N GLU A 178 9.99 -8.94 19.54
CA GLU A 178 8.73 -9.31 18.90
C GLU A 178 7.54 -8.59 19.54
N LYS A 179 7.50 -8.54 20.87
CA LYS A 179 6.44 -7.83 21.60
C LYS A 179 6.47 -6.33 21.32
N GLU A 180 7.65 -5.72 21.38
CA GLU A 180 7.83 -4.30 21.06
C GLU A 180 7.39 -3.94 19.63
N ALA A 181 7.70 -4.81 18.66
CA ALA A 181 7.28 -4.63 17.28
C ALA A 181 5.75 -4.71 17.13
N VAL A 182 5.11 -5.70 17.78
CA VAL A 182 3.65 -5.85 17.77
C VAL A 182 2.97 -4.66 18.45
N ASP A 183 3.47 -4.21 19.60
CA ASP A 183 2.93 -3.06 20.34
C ASP A 183 2.98 -1.78 19.52
N SER A 184 4.09 -1.56 18.82
CA SER A 184 4.26 -0.43 17.91
C SER A 184 3.21 -0.45 16.79
N VAL A 185 2.94 -1.61 16.20
CA VAL A 185 1.94 -1.73 15.11
C VAL A 185 0.51 -1.61 15.65
N ILE A 186 0.21 -2.18 16.81
CA ILE A 186 -1.10 -2.01 17.48
C ILE A 186 -1.34 -0.53 17.79
N GLY A 187 -0.37 0.14 18.44
CA GLY A 187 -0.48 1.56 18.77
C GLY A 187 -0.64 2.45 17.54
N PHE A 188 0.08 2.15 16.45
CA PHE A 188 -0.12 2.83 15.17
C PHE A 188 -1.56 2.63 14.64
N SER A 189 -2.09 1.41 14.72
CA SER A 189 -3.44 1.07 14.28
C SER A 189 -4.53 1.77 15.08
N GLU A 190 -4.36 1.87 16.40
CA GLU A 190 -5.25 2.63 17.27
C GLU A 190 -5.18 4.14 17.01
N GLN A 191 -3.99 4.64 16.69
CA GLN A 191 -3.79 6.06 16.43
C GLN A 191 -4.36 6.49 15.07
N TYR A 192 -4.09 5.73 14.01
CA TYR A 192 -4.31 6.13 12.61
C TYR A 192 -5.31 5.25 11.83
N GLY A 193 -5.81 4.18 12.44
CA GLY A 193 -6.77 3.25 11.85
C GLY A 193 -6.13 2.11 11.05
N ASN A 194 -6.88 1.01 10.92
CA ASN A 194 -6.40 -0.23 10.29
C ASN A 194 -5.96 -0.04 8.84
N LEU A 195 -6.67 0.80 8.08
CA LEU A 195 -6.35 1.04 6.67
C LEU A 195 -4.97 1.72 6.51
N ALA A 196 -4.66 2.67 7.39
CA ALA A 196 -3.33 3.29 7.43
C ALA A 196 -2.25 2.25 7.79
N THR A 197 -2.54 1.36 8.75
CA THR A 197 -1.61 0.29 9.16
C THR A 197 -1.27 -0.66 8.01
N PHE A 198 -2.27 -1.14 7.25
CA PHE A 198 -2.01 -1.98 6.07
C PHE A 198 -1.10 -1.26 5.05
N TYR A 199 -1.37 0.02 4.77
CA TYR A 199 -0.60 0.79 3.80
C TYR A 199 0.82 1.12 4.27
N ALA A 200 1.01 1.36 5.57
CA ALA A 200 2.31 1.54 6.19
C ALA A 200 3.16 0.26 6.15
N GLN A 201 2.50 -0.91 6.24
CA GLN A 201 3.13 -2.23 6.10
C GLN A 201 3.41 -2.62 4.65
N GLY A 202 3.15 -1.74 3.67
CA GLY A 202 3.53 -1.94 2.27
C GLY A 202 2.54 -2.78 1.46
N MET A 203 1.30 -2.88 1.92
CA MET A 203 0.21 -3.55 1.21
C MET A 203 -0.27 -2.72 0.02
N THR A 204 -0.84 -3.40 -0.97
CA THR A 204 -1.42 -2.78 -2.16
C THR A 204 -2.58 -1.86 -1.80
N ARG A 205 -2.74 -0.78 -2.57
CA ARG A 205 -3.73 0.27 -2.33
C ARG A 205 -4.78 0.23 -3.42
N LYS A 206 -6.03 -0.07 -3.05
CA LYS A 206 -7.21 0.07 -3.93
C LYS A 206 -7.89 1.41 -3.66
N THR A 207 -7.33 2.45 -4.24
CA THR A 207 -7.64 3.83 -3.91
C THR A 207 -8.95 4.30 -4.58
N THR A 208 -10.07 4.18 -3.87
CA THR A 208 -11.35 4.80 -4.26
C THR A 208 -11.67 6.00 -3.36
N PRO A 209 -12.51 6.96 -3.81
CA PRO A 209 -12.93 8.08 -2.96
C PRO A 209 -13.49 7.64 -1.61
N GLU A 210 -14.28 6.57 -1.56
CA GLU A 210 -14.89 6.07 -0.31
C GLU A 210 -13.85 5.54 0.67
N ARG A 211 -12.87 4.76 0.20
CA ARG A 211 -11.80 4.24 1.06
C ARG A 211 -10.86 5.34 1.53
N VAL A 212 -10.52 6.28 0.65
CA VAL A 212 -9.71 7.44 1.05
C VAL A 212 -10.46 8.30 2.05
N LYS A 213 -11.79 8.46 1.93
CA LYS A 213 -12.60 9.13 2.95
C LYS A 213 -12.49 8.46 4.32
N ARG A 214 -12.57 7.12 4.37
CA ARG A 214 -12.39 6.35 5.63
C ARG A 214 -10.99 6.57 6.21
N LEU A 215 -9.95 6.40 5.38
CA LEU A 215 -8.56 6.65 5.76
C LEU A 215 -8.36 8.05 6.37
N LEU A 216 -8.88 9.08 5.70
CA LEU A 216 -8.73 10.45 6.17
C LEU A 216 -9.47 10.70 7.49
N LYS A 217 -10.64 10.09 7.68
CA LYS A 217 -11.37 10.18 8.96
C LYS A 217 -10.57 9.59 10.11
N ASP A 218 -9.91 8.46 9.89
CA ASP A 218 -9.11 7.82 10.95
C ASP A 218 -7.84 8.61 11.26
N VAL A 219 -7.16 9.13 10.23
CA VAL A 219 -5.90 9.87 10.37
C VAL A 219 -6.10 11.28 10.93
N TYR A 220 -7.10 12.01 10.43
CA TYR A 220 -7.32 13.42 10.79
C TYR A 220 -8.39 13.62 11.86
N LYS A 221 -9.27 12.65 12.08
CA LYS A 221 -10.34 12.68 13.09
C LYS A 221 -11.12 14.00 12.99
N ASP A 222 -11.26 14.71 14.10
CA ASP A 222 -12.00 15.96 14.20
C ASP A 222 -11.41 17.09 13.35
N LYS A 223 -10.15 17.00 12.90
CA LYS A 223 -9.54 18.04 12.07
C LYS A 223 -10.19 18.16 10.68
N LEU A 224 -10.94 17.14 10.24
CA LEU A 224 -11.65 17.20 8.96
C LEU A 224 -12.82 18.19 8.95
N GLN A 225 -13.31 18.64 10.11
CA GLN A 225 -14.44 19.59 10.19
C GLN A 225 -14.14 20.94 9.54
N ASP A 226 -12.85 21.31 9.47
CA ASP A 226 -12.39 22.55 8.84
C ASP A 226 -12.14 22.41 7.33
N VAL A 227 -12.29 21.20 6.78
CA VAL A 227 -12.10 20.91 5.36
C VAL A 227 -13.37 21.24 4.60
N ARG A 228 -13.25 22.16 3.65
CA ARG A 228 -14.31 22.55 2.74
C ARG A 228 -14.55 21.52 1.67
N PHE A 229 -13.50 20.98 1.04
CA PHE A 229 -13.60 19.80 0.18
C PHE A 229 -12.26 19.08 0.09
N ALA A 230 -12.31 17.80 -0.29
CA ALA A 230 -11.15 16.96 -0.56
C ALA A 230 -11.29 16.22 -1.89
N LEU A 231 -10.17 16.12 -2.63
CA LEU A 231 -10.07 15.45 -3.91
C LEU A 231 -8.97 14.38 -3.87
N LEU A 232 -9.24 13.24 -4.49
CA LEU A 232 -8.27 12.17 -4.74
C LEU A 232 -7.67 12.38 -6.12
N TYR A 233 -6.35 12.54 -6.22
CA TYR A 233 -5.67 12.74 -7.50
C TYR A 233 -4.44 11.82 -7.62
N GLY A 234 -3.52 12.12 -8.53
CA GLY A 234 -2.28 11.36 -8.70
C GLY A 234 -2.42 10.09 -9.54
N SER A 235 -1.42 9.20 -9.43
CA SER A 235 -1.32 8.02 -10.31
C SER A 235 -2.25 6.87 -9.93
N LYS A 236 -2.69 6.82 -8.66
CA LYS A 236 -3.54 5.77 -8.08
C LYS A 236 -3.03 4.35 -8.32
N LYS A 237 -1.72 4.19 -8.54
CA LYS A 237 -1.10 2.89 -8.74
C LYS A 237 -1.07 2.13 -7.42
N GLU A 238 -1.19 0.81 -7.52
CA GLU A 238 -1.28 -0.12 -6.40
C GLU A 238 -0.23 0.07 -5.29
N PHE A 239 0.99 0.48 -5.64
CA PHE A 239 2.08 0.68 -4.68
C PHE A 239 2.60 2.12 -4.65
N SER A 240 1.92 3.07 -5.30
CA SER A 240 2.22 4.49 -5.12
C SER A 240 1.62 5.01 -3.82
N ASP A 241 2.09 6.16 -3.38
CA ASP A 241 1.40 7.00 -2.42
C ASP A 241 -0.01 7.40 -2.89
N ILE A 242 -0.84 7.78 -1.92
CA ILE A 242 -2.18 8.32 -2.11
C ILE A 242 -2.06 9.84 -2.06
N ASP A 243 -2.33 10.47 -3.20
CA ASP A 243 -2.31 11.93 -3.34
C ASP A 243 -3.69 12.52 -3.03
N VAL A 244 -3.79 13.33 -1.99
CA VAL A 244 -5.03 14.03 -1.61
C VAL A 244 -4.83 15.53 -1.65
N PHE A 245 -5.76 16.23 -2.31
CA PHE A 245 -5.81 17.68 -2.31
C PHE A 245 -7.00 18.16 -1.47
N MET A 246 -6.73 18.94 -0.44
CA MET A 246 -7.75 19.47 0.47
C MET A 246 -7.77 20.99 0.45
N VAL A 247 -8.96 21.55 0.63
CA VAL A 247 -9.13 22.99 0.87
C VAL A 247 -9.85 23.18 2.19
N GLY A 248 -9.33 24.03 3.08
CA GLY A 248 -9.94 24.27 4.40
C GLY A 248 -9.50 25.56 5.06
N LYS A 249 -9.87 25.74 6.34
CA LYS A 249 -9.53 26.95 7.11
C LYS A 249 -8.11 26.91 7.69
N ASN A 250 -7.69 25.74 8.18
CA ASN A 250 -6.43 25.54 8.89
C ASN A 250 -5.55 24.51 8.14
N PRO A 251 -4.77 24.93 7.12
CA PRO A 251 -4.02 23.98 6.31
C PRO A 251 -2.96 23.26 7.15
N GLN A 252 -3.10 21.93 7.28
CA GLN A 252 -2.10 21.04 7.87
C GLN A 252 -1.74 19.99 6.83
N GLU A 253 -0.62 20.20 6.14
CA GLU A 253 -0.05 19.18 5.27
C GLU A 253 0.44 18.00 6.12
N SER A 254 0.24 16.78 5.62
CA SER A 254 0.81 15.56 6.19
C SER A 254 1.44 14.77 5.07
N HIS A 255 2.66 14.29 5.34
CA HIS A 255 3.45 13.52 4.40
C HIS A 255 3.89 12.24 5.10
N SER A 256 3.53 11.11 4.51
CA SER A 256 4.00 9.78 4.90
C SER A 256 4.46 9.01 3.67
N ASN A 257 5.01 7.81 3.85
CA ASN A 257 5.40 6.95 2.75
C ASN A 257 4.20 6.38 1.93
N PHE A 258 2.96 6.57 2.38
CA PHE A 258 1.77 6.06 1.69
C PHE A 258 0.67 7.09 1.44
N LEU A 259 0.72 8.27 2.07
CA LEU A 259 -0.28 9.33 1.97
C LEU A 259 0.41 10.70 1.92
N ASP A 260 0.19 11.43 0.84
CA ASP A 260 0.59 12.83 0.64
C ASP A 260 -0.69 13.67 0.63
N VAL A 261 -0.91 14.45 1.69
CA VAL A 261 -2.03 15.39 1.79
C VAL A 261 -1.52 16.81 1.61
N LYS A 262 -1.86 17.39 0.47
CA LYS A 262 -1.67 18.81 0.21
C LYS A 262 -2.92 19.57 0.62
N MET A 263 -2.79 20.48 1.58
CA MET A 263 -3.90 21.30 2.06
C MET A 263 -3.68 22.78 1.74
N GLN A 264 -4.70 23.45 1.19
CA GLN A 264 -4.69 24.88 0.89
C GLN A 264 -5.77 25.62 1.67
N SER A 265 -5.49 26.89 2.00
CA SER A 265 -6.55 27.80 2.44
C SER A 265 -7.45 28.20 1.26
N SER A 266 -8.66 28.69 1.52
CA SER A 266 -9.50 29.28 0.46
C SER A 266 -8.81 30.46 -0.25
N ARG A 267 -7.91 31.17 0.44
CA ARG A 267 -7.12 32.26 -0.15
C ARG A 267 -6.09 31.71 -1.14
N ASP A 268 -5.38 30.65 -0.75
CA ASP A 268 -4.35 30.03 -1.58
C ASP A 268 -4.96 29.35 -2.80
N LEU A 269 -6.12 28.70 -2.64
CA LEU A 269 -6.91 28.16 -3.74
C LEU A 269 -7.22 29.24 -4.78
N ARG A 270 -7.81 30.37 -4.35
CA ARG A 270 -8.16 31.48 -5.25
C ARG A 270 -6.93 32.05 -5.97
N LYS A 271 -5.81 32.19 -5.26
CA LYS A 271 -4.55 32.65 -5.85
C LYS A 271 -4.00 31.64 -6.86
N GLY A 272 -4.05 30.35 -6.53
CA GLY A 272 -3.63 29.27 -7.41
C GLY A 272 -4.46 29.20 -8.69
N ILE A 273 -5.79 29.33 -8.57
CA ILE A 273 -6.70 29.42 -9.72
C ILE A 273 -6.34 30.63 -10.58
N LYS A 274 -6.28 31.84 -10.00
CA LYS A 274 -5.97 33.09 -10.73
C LYS A 274 -4.66 32.99 -11.53
N ASN A 275 -3.66 32.35 -10.94
CA ASN A 275 -2.31 32.27 -11.53
C ASN A 275 -2.10 31.04 -12.41
N PHE A 276 -3.14 30.26 -12.68
CA PHE A 276 -3.02 28.96 -13.32
C PHE A 276 -1.91 28.08 -12.73
N ASP A 277 -1.81 28.03 -11.40
CA ASP A 277 -0.76 27.27 -10.72
C ASP A 277 -0.99 25.77 -10.90
N VAL A 278 -0.03 25.10 -11.55
CA VAL A 278 -0.08 23.65 -11.86
C VAL A 278 -0.42 22.82 -10.61
N ARG A 279 0.15 23.15 -9.44
CA ARG A 279 -0.10 22.38 -8.21
C ARG A 279 -1.54 22.53 -7.69
N THR A 280 -2.28 23.52 -8.17
CA THR A 280 -3.67 23.80 -7.79
C THR A 280 -4.63 23.33 -8.88
N ILE A 281 -4.30 23.58 -10.15
CA ILE A 281 -5.12 23.20 -11.29
C ILE A 281 -5.19 21.70 -11.47
N THR A 282 -4.06 21.00 -11.43
CA THR A 282 -4.05 19.56 -11.74
C THR A 282 -5.00 18.77 -10.82
N PRO A 283 -4.99 18.95 -9.49
CA PRO A 283 -5.98 18.31 -8.63
C PRO A 283 -7.42 18.76 -8.90
N LEU A 284 -7.67 20.03 -9.25
CA LEU A 284 -9.03 20.52 -9.50
C LEU A 284 -9.65 20.01 -10.81
N ILE A 285 -8.83 19.73 -11.82
CA ILE A 285 -9.31 19.27 -13.12
C ILE A 285 -9.38 17.74 -13.19
N ASN A 286 -8.38 17.04 -12.64
CA ASN A 286 -8.24 15.59 -12.74
C ASN A 286 -8.61 14.85 -11.44
N GLY A 287 -8.86 15.56 -10.36
CA GLY A 287 -9.19 14.96 -9.07
C GLY A 287 -10.61 14.41 -9.04
N GLU A 288 -10.76 13.26 -8.40
CA GLU A 288 -12.05 12.70 -8.04
C GLU A 288 -12.51 13.27 -6.70
N PHE A 289 -13.76 13.71 -6.64
CA PHE A 289 -14.35 14.26 -5.43
C PHE A 289 -14.49 13.20 -4.33
N ILE A 290 -13.99 13.49 -3.13
CA ILE A 290 -14.08 12.59 -1.97
C ILE A 290 -15.23 13.01 -1.03
N PHE A 291 -15.19 14.24 -0.52
CA PHE A 291 -16.24 14.80 0.36
C PHE A 291 -16.15 16.33 0.46
N GLY A 292 -17.20 16.94 1.03
CA GLY A 292 -17.28 18.38 1.33
C GLY A 292 -18.36 19.13 0.54
N ASP A 293 -18.14 20.42 0.32
CA ASP A 293 -18.97 21.33 -0.46
C ASP A 293 -18.70 21.13 -1.97
N LYS A 294 -19.48 20.24 -2.58
CA LYS A 294 -19.38 19.91 -4.02
C LYS A 294 -19.62 21.14 -4.90
N ASN A 295 -20.56 22.01 -4.54
CA ASN A 295 -20.86 23.21 -5.31
C ASN A 295 -19.68 24.19 -5.33
N TYR A 296 -18.99 24.35 -4.21
CA TYR A 296 -17.78 25.18 -4.17
C TYR A 296 -16.64 24.60 -4.99
N PHE A 297 -16.46 23.28 -4.98
CA PHE A 297 -15.51 22.59 -5.84
C PHE A 297 -15.82 22.84 -7.33
N GLU A 298 -17.06 22.56 -7.77
CA GLU A 298 -17.43 22.75 -9.18
C GLU A 298 -17.32 24.21 -9.62
N LYS A 299 -17.73 25.17 -8.80
CA LYS A 299 -17.52 26.61 -9.08
C LYS A 299 -16.04 26.96 -9.22
N SER A 300 -15.18 26.39 -8.39
CA SER A 300 -13.73 26.60 -8.48
C SER A 300 -13.16 26.03 -9.78
N ARG A 301 -13.68 24.88 -10.21
CA ARG A 301 -13.33 24.23 -11.49
C ARG A 301 -13.80 25.05 -12.69
N GLU A 302 -15.07 25.49 -12.69
CA GLU A 302 -15.63 26.36 -13.72
C GLU A 302 -14.85 27.68 -13.84
N GLN A 303 -14.40 28.26 -12.72
CA GLN A 303 -13.58 29.46 -12.73
C GLN A 303 -12.27 29.26 -13.50
N ILE A 304 -11.60 28.10 -13.35
CA ILE A 304 -10.38 27.79 -14.11
C ILE A 304 -10.67 27.75 -15.63
N LEU A 305 -11.79 27.11 -16.00
CA LEU A 305 -12.16 26.94 -17.41
C LEU A 305 -12.53 28.28 -18.06
N SER A 306 -13.26 29.13 -17.34
CA SER A 306 -13.83 30.38 -17.86
C SER A 306 -12.91 31.61 -17.75
N GLN A 307 -12.02 31.67 -16.74
CA GLN A 307 -11.20 32.88 -16.53
C GLN A 307 -10.28 33.16 -17.72
N GLN A 308 -10.04 34.44 -18.02
CA GLN A 308 -9.07 34.82 -19.05
C GLN A 308 -7.63 34.58 -18.56
N ILE A 309 -6.73 34.34 -19.51
CA ILE A 309 -5.29 34.24 -19.21
C ILE A 309 -4.78 35.65 -18.92
N SER A 310 -4.01 35.80 -17.84
CA SER A 310 -3.41 37.07 -17.42
C SER A 310 -1.89 37.02 -17.54
N GLU A 311 -1.28 38.19 -17.77
CA GLU A 311 0.18 38.34 -17.73
C GLU A 311 0.77 37.94 -16.38
N GLU A 312 0.05 38.19 -15.28
CA GLU A 312 0.46 37.76 -13.94
C GLU A 312 0.53 36.24 -13.81
N ALA A 313 -0.39 35.50 -14.45
CA ALA A 313 -0.36 34.04 -14.46
C ALA A 313 0.85 33.50 -15.22
N ILE A 314 1.17 34.08 -16.39
CA ILE A 314 2.36 33.71 -17.18
C ILE A 314 3.63 33.98 -16.35
N LYS A 315 3.76 35.19 -15.79
CA LYS A 315 4.90 35.57 -14.94
C LYS A 315 5.03 34.68 -13.70
N HIS A 316 3.92 34.29 -13.07
CA HIS A 316 3.93 33.37 -11.93
C HIS A 316 4.50 32.00 -12.32
N ASN A 317 4.05 31.43 -13.43
CA ASN A 317 4.52 30.12 -13.89
C ASN A 317 6.00 30.16 -14.30
N LEU A 318 6.45 31.21 -15.01
CA LEU A 318 7.88 31.40 -15.31
C LEU A 318 8.73 31.52 -14.03
N LYS A 319 8.26 32.30 -13.06
CA LYS A 319 8.96 32.45 -11.76
C LYS A 319 9.09 31.11 -11.03
N TRP A 320 8.04 30.31 -11.00
CA TRP A 320 8.07 28.99 -10.37
C TRP A 320 8.94 27.99 -11.14
N SER A 321 8.94 28.03 -12.47
CA SER A 321 9.88 27.25 -13.29
C SER A 321 11.32 27.55 -12.89
N SER A 322 11.71 28.82 -12.86
CA SER A 322 13.07 29.24 -12.47
C SER A 322 13.41 28.85 -11.03
N ARG A 323 12.45 28.96 -10.11
CA ARG A 323 12.64 28.51 -8.72
C ARG A 323 12.89 27.00 -8.64
N MET A 324 12.12 26.20 -9.38
CA MET A 324 12.29 24.74 -9.41
C MET A 324 13.60 24.33 -10.07
N GLN A 325 14.03 25.05 -11.11
CA GLN A 325 15.34 24.87 -11.71
C GLN A 325 16.47 25.14 -10.71
N ARG A 326 16.35 26.18 -9.88
CA ARG A 326 17.31 26.48 -8.83
C ARG A 326 17.35 25.38 -7.75
N LEU A 327 16.18 24.94 -7.28
CA LEU A 327 16.06 23.83 -6.32
C LEU A 327 16.66 22.52 -6.87
N LYS A 328 16.49 22.24 -8.17
CA LYS A 328 17.15 21.11 -8.83
C LYS A 328 18.68 21.20 -8.67
N SER A 329 19.27 22.37 -8.93
CA SER A 329 20.71 22.57 -8.80
C SER A 329 21.19 22.50 -7.35
N GLU A 330 20.43 23.04 -6.40
CA GLU A 330 20.71 22.99 -4.96
C GLU A 330 20.66 21.55 -4.40
N ASN A 331 19.95 20.63 -5.07
CA ASN A 331 19.80 19.23 -4.66
C ASN A 331 20.45 18.27 -5.67
N SER A 332 21.62 18.62 -6.20
CA SER A 332 22.30 17.87 -7.28
C SER A 332 22.70 16.44 -6.91
N GLU A 333 22.95 16.20 -5.61
CA GLU A 333 23.40 14.92 -5.06
C GLU A 333 22.25 13.96 -4.72
N ASP A 334 21.03 14.48 -4.55
CA ASP A 334 19.83 13.67 -4.33
C ASP A 334 19.10 13.47 -5.66
N ASP A 335 19.30 12.30 -6.27
CA ASP A 335 18.68 11.94 -7.54
C ASP A 335 17.16 12.04 -7.52
N PHE A 336 16.52 11.70 -6.40
CA PHE A 336 15.07 11.77 -6.26
C PHE A 336 14.59 13.23 -6.28
N LEU A 337 15.16 14.08 -5.43
CA LEU A 337 14.80 15.50 -5.36
C LEU A 337 15.16 16.24 -6.65
N ARG A 338 16.33 15.97 -7.22
CA ARG A 338 16.76 16.51 -8.52
C ARG A 338 15.76 16.20 -9.62
N ASN A 339 15.33 14.94 -9.73
CA ASN A 339 14.35 14.52 -10.72
C ASN A 339 12.96 15.11 -10.46
N LYS A 340 12.54 15.21 -9.19
CA LYS A 340 11.29 15.85 -8.78
C LYS A 340 11.26 17.32 -9.22
N PHE A 341 12.30 18.09 -8.87
CA PHE A 341 12.37 19.51 -9.20
C PHE A 341 12.54 19.76 -10.70
N GLN A 342 13.28 18.91 -11.41
CA GLN A 342 13.37 18.97 -12.87
C GLN A 342 11.99 18.85 -13.52
N ARG A 343 11.19 17.84 -13.12
CA ARG A 343 9.85 17.62 -13.66
C ARG A 343 8.93 18.81 -13.39
N TYR A 344 8.98 19.37 -12.18
CA TYR A 344 8.19 20.57 -11.86
C TYR A 344 8.64 21.80 -12.65
N SER A 345 9.95 22.03 -12.79
CA SER A 345 10.51 23.11 -13.63
C SER A 345 9.95 23.05 -15.06
N GLN A 346 10.06 21.88 -15.69
CA GLN A 346 9.55 21.65 -17.04
C GLN A 346 8.03 21.87 -17.15
N THR A 347 7.26 21.38 -16.16
CA THR A 347 5.80 21.51 -16.17
C THR A 347 5.36 22.97 -16.04
N TYR A 348 6.00 23.75 -15.14
CA TYR A 348 5.72 25.17 -15.00
C TYR A 348 6.13 25.97 -16.24
N LEU A 349 7.27 25.64 -16.86
CA LEU A 349 7.70 26.29 -18.11
C LEU A 349 6.71 26.03 -19.25
N ALA A 350 6.36 24.76 -19.47
CA ALA A 350 5.40 24.37 -20.50
C ALA A 350 4.05 25.08 -20.31
N ASN A 351 3.59 25.20 -19.07
CA ASN A 351 2.35 25.90 -18.75
C ASN A 351 2.46 27.39 -19.07
N ALA A 352 3.57 28.04 -18.71
CA ALA A 352 3.79 29.44 -19.07
C ALA A 352 3.79 29.69 -20.58
N LEU A 353 4.43 28.82 -21.36
CA LEU A 353 4.46 28.91 -22.82
C LEU A 353 3.07 28.72 -23.42
N ALA A 354 2.37 27.67 -23.03
CA ALA A 354 0.99 27.43 -23.50
C ALA A 354 0.07 28.61 -23.19
N LEU A 355 0.16 29.17 -21.97
CA LEU A 355 -0.62 30.34 -21.58
C LEU A 355 -0.29 31.57 -22.43
N LYS A 356 0.99 31.79 -22.77
CA LYS A 356 1.41 32.89 -23.66
C LYS A 356 0.79 32.77 -25.06
N ASP A 357 0.58 31.55 -25.53
CA ASP A 357 -0.06 31.26 -26.83
C ASP A 357 -1.59 31.18 -26.73
N GLY A 358 -2.18 31.60 -25.61
CA GLY A 358 -3.62 31.61 -25.39
C GLY A 358 -4.23 30.24 -25.08
N LYS A 359 -3.41 29.20 -24.85
CA LYS A 359 -3.86 27.83 -24.61
C LYS A 359 -3.92 27.53 -23.11
N LYS A 360 -5.01 26.88 -22.69
CA LYS A 360 -5.16 26.35 -21.32
C LYS A 360 -5.02 24.84 -21.36
N LEU A 361 -3.87 24.34 -20.90
CA LEU A 361 -3.59 22.92 -20.77
C LEU A 361 -3.62 22.56 -19.29
N PHE A 362 -4.28 21.46 -18.92
CA PHE A 362 -4.63 21.20 -17.53
C PHE A 362 -3.96 19.95 -16.96
N THR A 363 -3.51 19.06 -17.84
CA THR A 363 -2.82 17.84 -17.46
C THR A 363 -1.32 17.97 -17.70
N LYS A 364 -0.56 17.17 -16.95
CA LYS A 364 0.88 17.12 -17.09
C LYS A 364 1.23 16.57 -18.48
N GLU A 365 0.51 15.56 -18.94
CA GLU A 365 0.68 14.90 -20.23
C GLU A 365 0.50 15.90 -21.39
N GLU A 366 -0.57 16.70 -21.39
CA GLU A 366 -0.78 17.77 -22.37
C GLU A 366 0.37 18.77 -22.39
N LEU A 367 0.82 19.22 -21.22
CA LEU A 367 1.94 20.17 -21.08
C LEU A 367 3.25 19.58 -21.59
N PHE A 368 3.53 18.31 -21.33
CA PHE A 368 4.72 17.64 -21.86
C PHE A 368 4.64 17.50 -23.38
N SER A 369 3.52 17.05 -23.93
CA SER A 369 3.31 16.96 -25.38
C SER A 369 3.48 18.32 -26.06
N TYR A 370 2.95 19.39 -25.46
CA TYR A 370 3.12 20.75 -25.95
C TYR A 370 4.59 21.16 -26.02
N SER A 371 5.33 20.95 -24.92
CA SER A 371 6.74 21.32 -24.84
C SER A 371 7.65 20.55 -25.80
N GLN A 372 7.23 19.37 -26.24
CA GLN A 372 7.97 18.58 -27.23
C GLN A 372 7.72 19.10 -28.65
N GLN A 373 6.49 19.48 -28.97
CA GLN A 373 6.14 20.05 -30.28
C GLN A 373 6.84 21.39 -30.53
N GLU A 374 6.90 22.25 -29.51
CA GLU A 374 7.60 23.54 -29.57
C GLU A 374 9.13 23.43 -29.65
N LYS A 375 9.72 22.25 -29.38
CA LYS A 375 11.16 22.01 -29.57
C LYS A 375 11.53 21.61 -31.01
N PHE A 376 10.54 21.35 -31.86
CA PHE A 376 10.72 21.02 -33.28
C PHE A 376 10.43 22.21 -34.21
N ILE A 377 10.23 23.40 -33.66
CA ILE A 377 10.17 24.70 -34.34
C ILE A 377 11.39 25.49 -33.89
#